data_AF-A0A395LZZ7-F1
#
_entry.id   AF-A0A395LZZ7-F1
#
_cell.length_a   1.000
_cell.length_b   1.000
_cell.length_c   1.000
_cell.angle_alpha   90.00
_cell.angle_beta   90.00
_cell.angle_gamma   90.00
#
_symmetry.space_group_name_H-M   'P 1'
#
loop_
_entity.id
_entity.type
_entity.pdbx_description
1 polymer ?
#
loop_
_entity_poly.entity_id
_entity_poly.type
_entity_poly.pdbx_seq_one_letter_code
_entity_poly.pdbx_strand_id
1 'polypeptide(L)' 'MEKLYRVTGALYVAKKSEMIKNRYVISKKPYLFLTTPAEGVDIDTPFDFELAQLIYSNKKLLSYVG' A
#
# COMPACT_ATOMS: atom_id res chain seq x y z
N MET A 1 -16.99 12.25 11.06
CA MET A 1 -16.65 11.89 9.67
C MET A 1 -16.06 10.50 9.68
N GLU A 2 -16.44 9.65 8.73
CA GLU A 2 -15.86 8.31 8.58
C GLU A 2 -14.44 8.39 7.99
N LYS A 3 -13.56 7.48 8.41
CA LYS A 3 -12.20 7.40 7.87
C LYS A 3 -12.23 6.69 6.52
N LEU A 4 -11.68 7.32 5.49
CA LEU A 4 -11.53 6.74 4.16
C LEU A 4 -10.11 6.18 4.00
N TYR A 5 -10.01 5.02 3.34
CA TYR A 5 -8.75 4.32 3.10
C TYR A 5 -8.59 4.02 1.61
N ARG A 6 -7.35 4.07 1.11
CA ARG A 6 -6.95 3.61 -0.22
C ARG A 6 -6.13 2.33 -0.08
N VAL A 7 -6.32 1.38 -1.00
CA VAL A 7 -5.49 0.17 -1.12
C VAL A 7 -4.30 0.48 -2.04
N THR A 8 -3.09 0.13 -1.60
CA THR A 8 -1.82 0.48 -2.28
C THR A 8 -1.23 -0.65 -3.13
N GLY A 9 -1.93 -1.76 -3.34
CA GLY A 9 -1.41 -2.89 -4.13
C GLY A 9 -0.24 -3.68 -3.51
N ALA A 10 0.45 -3.14 -2.50
CA ALA A 10 1.72 -3.63 -1.99
C ALA A 10 1.67 -5.03 -1.34
N LEU A 11 0.60 -5.34 -0.60
CA LEU A 11 0.48 -6.60 0.13
C LEU A 11 -0.97 -7.06 0.27
N TYR A 12 -1.21 -8.32 -0.12
CA TYR A 12 -2.47 -9.02 0.14
C TYR A 12 -2.18 -10.37 0.81
N VAL A 13 -2.74 -10.59 1.99
CA VAL A 13 -2.57 -11.85 2.73
C VAL A 13 -3.94 -12.45 3.03
N ALA A 14 -4.20 -13.64 2.51
CA ALA A 14 -5.38 -14.44 2.82
C ALA A 14 -5.11 -15.92 2.58
N LYS A 15 -5.96 -16.80 3.13
CA LYS A 15 -5.91 -18.23 2.80
C LYS A 15 -6.18 -18.42 1.31
N LYS A 16 -5.39 -19.28 0.64
CA LYS A 16 -5.59 -19.65 -0.77
C LYS A 16 -7.04 -20.05 -1.08
N SER A 17 -7.64 -20.85 -0.19
CA SER A 17 -9.04 -21.30 -0.33
C SER A 17 -10.04 -20.14 -0.38
N GLU A 18 -9.82 -19.09 0.42
CA GLU A 18 -10.67 -17.91 0.43
C GLU A 18 -10.49 -17.08 -0.84
N MET A 19 -9.25 -16.91 -1.31
CA MET A 19 -8.98 -16.21 -2.58
C MET A 19 -9.65 -16.90 -3.76
N ILE A 20 -9.58 -18.24 -3.84
CA ILE A 20 -10.23 -19.02 -4.91
C ILE A 20 -11.75 -18.89 -4.83
N LYS A 21 -12.32 -19.05 -3.63
CA LYS A 21 -13.77 -18.97 -3.40
C LYS A 21 -14.32 -17.60 -3.76
N ASN A 22 -13.64 -16.53 -3.35
CA ASN A 22 -14.09 -15.16 -3.54
C ASN A 22 -13.72 -14.61 -4.93
N ARG A 23 -12.81 -15.28 -5.65
CA ARG A 23 -12.19 -14.80 -6.90
C ARG A 23 -11.63 -13.38 -6.75
N TYR A 24 -11.16 -13.05 -5.56
CA TYR A 24 -10.68 -11.71 -5.20
C TYR A 24 -9.72 -11.78 -4.02
N VAL A 25 -8.80 -10.82 -3.93
CA VAL A 25 -7.72 -10.79 -2.93
C VAL A 25 -8.14 -10.17 -1.60
N ILE A 26 -9.24 -9.41 -1.58
CA ILE A 26 -9.81 -8.81 -0.36
C ILE A 26 -11.11 -9.53 0.01
N SER A 27 -11.22 -9.98 1.25
CA SER A 27 -12.44 -10.64 1.76
C SER A 27 -13.37 -9.66 2.48
N LYS A 28 -14.57 -10.11 2.88
CA LYS A 28 -15.62 -9.24 3.46
C LYS A 28 -15.27 -8.54 4.78
N LYS A 29 -14.32 -9.07 5.55
CA LYS A 29 -13.86 -8.52 6.84
C LYS A 29 -12.33 -8.52 6.90
N PRO A 30 -11.67 -7.63 6.13
CA PRO A 30 -10.21 -7.59 6.09
C PRO A 30 -9.66 -6.88 7.34
N TYR A 31 -8.49 -7.29 7.78
CA TYR A 31 -7.65 -6.45 8.63
C TYR A 31 -6.86 -5.50 7.73
N LEU A 32 -6.78 -4.22 8.12
CA LEU A 32 -6.02 -3.22 7.37
C LEU A 32 -4.63 -3.06 7.97
N PHE A 33 -3.60 -3.15 7.14
CA PHE A 33 -2.25 -2.74 7.49
C PHE A 33 -2.03 -1.34 6.92
N LEU A 34 -1.84 -0.34 7.79
CA LEU A 34 -1.69 1.04 7.37
C LEU A 34 -0.26 1.30 6.90
N THR A 35 -0.15 2.01 5.79
CA THR A 35 1.11 2.53 5.27
C THR A 35 1.09 4.05 5.31
N THR A 36 2.28 4.64 5.40
CA THR A 36 2.45 6.07 5.13
C THR A 36 2.21 6.35 3.64
N PRO A 37 1.90 7.60 3.25
CA PRO A 37 1.81 7.98 1.84
C PRO A 37 3.06 7.62 1.04
N ALA A 38 4.25 7.72 1.64
CA ALA A 38 5.53 7.38 1.00
C ALA A 38 5.70 5.87 0.77
N GLU A 39 5.28 5.03 1.70
CA GLU A 39 5.30 3.56 1.56
C GLU A 39 4.24 3.04 0.59
N GLY A 40 3.20 3.85 0.31
CA GLY A 40 2.11 3.52 -0.60
C GLY A 40 2.28 4.03 -2.03
N VAL A 41 3.47 4.47 -2.43
CA VAL A 41 3.76 4.92 -3.80
C VAL A 41 3.81 3.73 -4.75
N ASP A 42 2.96 3.76 -5.78
CA ASP A 42 2.93 2.79 -6.88
C ASP A 42 3.90 3.25 -7.99
N ILE A 43 4.54 2.31 -8.69
CA ILE A 43 5.47 2.61 -9.79
C ILE A 43 4.84 2.14 -11.10
N ASP A 44 4.18 3.06 -11.82
CA ASP A 44 3.55 2.77 -13.11
C ASP A 44 4.34 3.37 -14.28
N THR A 45 5.12 4.43 -14.02
CA THR A 45 5.85 5.20 -15.03
C THR A 45 7.31 5.44 -14.64
N PRO A 46 8.19 5.82 -15.59
CA PRO A 46 9.55 6.24 -15.28
C PRO A 46 9.62 7.41 -14.29
N PHE A 47 8.66 8.33 -14.35
CA PHE A 47 8.57 9.45 -13.40
C PHE A 47 8.32 8.96 -11.97
N ASP A 48 7.42 7.98 -11.78
CA ASP A 48 7.15 7.41 -10.45
C ASP A 48 8.39 6.73 -9.87
N PHE A 49 9.19 6.09 -10.73
CA PHE A 49 10.44 5.47 -10.33
C PHE A 49 11.48 6.51 -9.85
N GLU A 50 11.69 7.59 -10.61
CA GLU A 50 12.58 8.69 -10.20
C GLU A 50 12.12 9.32 -8.88
N LEU A 51 10.81 9.53 -8.73
CA LEU A 51 10.23 10.03 -7.48
C LEU A 51 10.47 9.07 -6.31
N ALA A 52 10.27 7.77 -6.50
CA ALA A 52 10.52 6.75 -5.47
C ALA A 52 11.99 6.72 -5.05
N GLN A 53 12.94 6.90 -5.98
CA GLN A 53 14.37 7.00 -5.68
C GLN A 53 14.69 8.23 -4.82
N LEU A 54 14.08 9.38 -5.11
CA LEU A 54 14.23 10.59 -4.30
C LEU A 54 13.68 10.39 -2.89
N ILE A 55 12.49 9.80 -2.76
CA ILE A 55 11.88 9.47 -1.45
C ILE A 55 12.80 8.53 -0.66
N TYR A 56 13.27 7.45 -1.28
CA TYR A 56 14.12 6.47 -0.62
C TYR A 56 15.45 7.08 -0.13
N SER A 57 16.08 7.92 -0.94
CA SER A 57 17.36 8.58 -0.61
C SER A 57 17.20 9.57 0.55
N ASN A 58 16.02 10.18 0.68
CA ASN A 58 15.71 11.17 1.70
C ASN A 58 14.89 10.61 2.88
N LYS A 59 14.72 9.29 2.98
CA LYS A 59 13.81 8.65 3.97
C LYS A 59 14.08 9.05 5.43
N LYS A 60 15.32 9.41 5.77
CA LYS A 60 15.67 9.89 7.13
C LYS A 60 15.14 11.30 7.40
N LEU A 61 15.13 12.16 6.39
CA LEU A 61 14.59 13.52 6.44
C LEU A 61 13.06 13.53 6.33
N LEU A 62 12.50 12.56 5.60
CA LEU A 62 11.06 12.35 5.44
C LEU A 62 10.43 11.61 6.64
N SER A 63 11.06 11.68 7.81
CA SER A 63 10.50 11.16 9.06
C SER A 63 9.30 12.01 9.47
N TYR A 64 8.14 11.72 8.88
CA TYR A 64 6.88 12.30 9.31
C TYR A 64 6.33 11.51 10.50
N VAL A 65 5.95 12.29 11.51
CA VAL A 65 5.33 11.92 12.78
C VAL A 65 4.08 11.09 12.50
N GLY A 66 4.10 9.83 12.92
CA GLY A 66 2.92 8.98 13.06
C GLY A 66 2.59 8.80 14.52
#